data_AF-A0A955IHG9-F1
#
_entry.id   AF-A0A955IHG9-F1
#
_cell.length_a   1.000
_cell.length_b   1.000
_cell.length_c   1.000
_cell.angle_alpha   90.00
_cell.angle_beta   90.00
_cell.angle_gamma   90.00
#
_symmetry.space_group_name_H-M   'P 1'
#
loop_
_entity.id
_entity.type
_entity.pdbx_description
1 polymer ?
#
loop_
_entity_poly.entity_id
_entity_poly.type
_entity_poly.pdbx_seq_one_letter_code
_entity_poly.pdbx_strand_id
1 'polypeptide(L)'
;MFARLLRRMGVDPAPNWYVRCTGCGGEATAESVGIVRIGARSRGKRVLGRCSACGGLKWIELYRKPPVDPRGAQSSNTDRGSA
;
A
#
# COMPACT_ATOMS: atom_id res chain seq x y z
N MET A 1 11.81 4.27 15.40
CA MET A 1 11.60 5.70 15.74
C MET A 1 11.41 6.59 14.52
N PHE A 2 12.21 6.45 13.46
CA PHE A 2 12.17 7.32 12.27
C PHE A 2 10.80 7.39 11.54
N ALA A 3 10.12 6.25 11.35
CA ALA A 3 8.82 6.19 10.67
C ALA A 3 7.73 7.03 11.35
N ARG A 4 7.70 7.03 12.69
CA ARG A 4 6.72 7.78 13.48
C ARG A 4 6.95 9.29 13.39
N LEU A 5 8.22 9.71 13.27
CA LEU A 5 8.58 11.12 13.12
C LEU A 5 8.14 11.65 11.75
N LEU A 6 8.39 10.90 10.67
CA LEU A 6 7.95 11.25 9.32
C LEU A 6 6.43 11.37 9.22
N ARG A 7 5.70 10.44 9.85
CA ARG A 7 4.24 10.48 9.92
C ARG A 7 3.72 11.74 10.63
N ARG A 8 4.38 12.18 11.71
CA ARG A 8 4.02 13.40 12.44
C ARG A 8 4.25 14.67 11.61
N MET A 9 5.14 14.60 10.60
CA MET A 9 5.40 15.67 9.65
C MET A 9 4.55 15.56 8.36
N GLY A 10 3.61 14.62 8.29
CA GLY A 10 2.76 14.41 7.11
C GLY A 10 3.48 13.78 5.91
N VAL A 11 4.69 13.23 6.11
CA VAL A 11 5.46 12.57 5.06
C VAL A 11 5.17 11.07 5.09
N ASP A 12 4.57 10.55 4.01
CA ASP A 12 4.43 9.11 3.82
C ASP A 12 5.82 8.48 3.61
N PRO A 13 6.29 7.62 4.54
CA PRO A 13 7.61 7.00 4.46
C PRO A 13 7.70 5.84 3.45
N ALA A 14 6.58 5.45 2.81
CA ALA A 14 6.51 4.39 1.82
C ALA A 14 5.43 4.67 0.76
N PRO A 15 5.54 5.78 0.00
CA PRO A 15 4.48 6.23 -0.89
C PRO A 15 4.24 5.23 -2.01
N ASN A 16 2.96 4.85 -2.16
CA ASN A 16 2.47 3.87 -3.13
C ASN A 16 3.02 2.44 -2.92
N TRP A 17 3.60 2.14 -1.76
CA TRP A 17 3.98 0.77 -1.40
C TRP A 17 2.85 0.07 -0.67
N TYR A 18 2.59 -1.16 -1.12
CA TYR A 18 1.58 -2.03 -0.55
C TYR A 18 2.22 -3.36 -0.17
N VAL A 19 1.57 -4.00 0.80
CA VAL A 19 1.82 -5.37 1.19
C VAL A 19 0.62 -6.22 0.82
N ARG A 20 0.86 -7.43 0.33
CA ARG A 20 -0.17 -8.44 0.08
C ARG A 20 0.22 -9.75 0.73
N CYS A 21 -0.68 -10.34 1.52
CA CYS A 21 -0.50 -11.69 2.01
C CYS A 21 -0.67 -12.69 0.85
N THR A 22 0.31 -13.56 0.61
CA THR A 22 0.18 -14.59 -0.45
C THR A 22 -0.75 -15.74 -0.06
N GLY A 23 -1.18 -15.80 1.21
CA GLY A 23 -2.09 -16.83 1.71
C GLY A 23 -3.56 -16.45 1.52
N CYS A 24 -3.99 -15.30 2.05
CA CYS A 24 -5.39 -14.84 1.96
C CYS A 24 -5.62 -13.75 0.92
N GLY A 25 -4.58 -13.21 0.29
CA GLY A 25 -4.70 -12.10 -0.66
C GLY A 25 -4.95 -10.72 -0.03
N GLY A 26 -5.09 -10.64 1.31
CA GLY A 26 -5.33 -9.38 2.00
C GLY A 26 -4.24 -8.35 1.75
N GLU A 27 -4.64 -7.12 1.45
CA GLU A 27 -3.75 -6.00 1.11
C GLU A 27 -3.78 -4.90 2.17
N ALA A 28 -2.64 -4.26 2.40
CA ALA A 28 -2.55 -3.06 3.25
C ALA A 28 -1.46 -2.11 2.72
N THR A 29 -1.52 -0.84 3.11
CA THR A 29 -0.41 0.08 2.82
C THR A 29 0.81 -0.32 3.64
N ALA A 30 2.01 -0.23 3.04
CA ALA A 30 3.25 -0.55 3.73
C ALA A 30 3.46 0.33 4.99
N GLU A 31 3.02 1.59 4.94
CA GLU A 31 3.02 2.49 6.09
C GLU A 31 2.19 1.95 7.27
N SER A 32 0.97 1.46 7.00
CA SER A 32 0.06 0.96 8.05
C SER A 32 0.61 -0.24 8.82
N VAL A 33 1.50 -1.02 8.19
CA VAL A 33 2.19 -2.15 8.81
C VAL A 33 3.60 -1.80 9.31
N GLY A 34 3.94 -0.50 9.37
CA GLY A 34 5.19 -0.01 9.96
C GLY A 34 6.43 -0.15 9.07
N ILE A 35 6.25 -0.38 7.77
CA ILE A 35 7.35 -0.52 6.82
C ILE A 35 7.73 0.85 6.25
N VAL A 36 9.03 1.16 6.27
CA VAL A 36 9.62 2.34 5.64
C VAL A 36 10.35 1.92 4.37
N ARG A 37 10.06 2.57 3.22
CA ARG A 37 10.66 2.26 1.91
C ARG A 37 10.89 3.48 1.03
N ILE A 38 11.48 4.51 1.61
CA ILE A 38 11.94 5.70 0.87
C ILE A 38 13.05 5.29 -0.12
N GLY A 39 12.88 5.60 -1.41
CA GLY A 39 13.91 5.41 -2.45
C GLY A 39 14.14 3.98 -2.96
N ALA A 40 13.44 2.96 -2.45
CA ALA A 40 13.62 1.58 -2.90
C ALA A 40 13.11 1.36 -4.34
N ARG A 41 13.92 0.71 -5.20
CA ARG A 41 13.58 0.39 -6.61
C ARG A 41 13.26 -1.09 -6.88
N SER A 42 13.38 -1.98 -5.89
CA SER A 42 13.20 -3.43 -6.10
C SER A 42 11.73 -3.84 -6.30
N ARG A 43 11.39 -4.54 -7.39
CA ARG A 43 10.04 -5.12 -7.61
C ARG A 43 9.94 -6.52 -7.00
N GLY A 44 8.79 -6.86 -6.41
CA GLY A 44 8.47 -8.25 -6.02
C GLY A 44 9.19 -8.80 -4.78
N LYS A 45 9.62 -7.95 -3.85
CA LYS A 45 10.28 -8.43 -2.62
C LYS A 45 9.28 -9.12 -1.71
N ARG A 46 9.54 -10.36 -1.31
CA ARG A 46 8.73 -11.09 -0.32
C ARG A 46 9.42 -11.08 1.05
N VAL A 47 8.63 -10.91 2.10
CA VAL A 47 9.10 -10.94 3.49
C VAL A 47 8.21 -11.89 4.30
N LEU A 48 8.75 -12.48 5.36
CA LEU A 48 7.95 -13.21 6.33
C LEU A 48 7.25 -12.20 7.26
N GLY A 49 5.94 -12.34 7.40
CA GLY A 49 5.14 -11.49 8.28
C GLY A 49 3.95 -12.25 8.86
N ARG A 50 3.46 -11.79 10.01
CA ARG A 50 2.25 -12.36 10.61
C ARG A 50 1.03 -11.73 9.95
N CYS A 51 0.13 -12.56 9.44
CA CYS A 51 -1.14 -12.12 8.87
C CYS A 51 -2.25 -12.30 9.91
N SER A 52 -2.94 -11.22 10.27
CA SER A 52 -4.07 -11.26 11.22
C SER A 52 -5.23 -12.12 10.71
N ALA A 53 -5.53 -12.06 9.41
CA ALA A 53 -6.59 -12.86 8.79
C ALA A 53 -6.26 -14.35 8.73
N CYS A 54 -5.01 -14.72 8.45
CA CYS A 54 -4.60 -16.14 8.43
C CYS A 54 -4.22 -16.69 9.81
N GLY A 55 -4.11 -15.85 10.84
CA GLY A 55 -3.69 -16.23 12.20
C GLY A 55 -2.21 -16.63 12.37
N GLY A 56 -1.39 -16.62 11.31
CA GLY A 56 -0.05 -17.19 11.33
C GLY A 56 0.98 -16.47 10.46
N LEU A 57 2.20 -17.02 10.43
CA LEU A 57 3.29 -16.57 9.56
C LEU A 57 2.96 -16.90 8.11
N LYS A 58 3.02 -15.88 7.26
CA LYS A 58 2.82 -16.00 5.82
C LYS A 58 3.88 -15.20 5.08
N TRP A 59 4.07 -15.56 3.82
CA TRP A 59 4.81 -14.70 2.89
C TRP A 59 3.96 -13.48 2.56
N ILE A 60 4.57 -12.32 2.74
CA ILE A 60 3.99 -11.03 2.44
C ILE A 60 4.77 -10.44 1.28
N GLU A 61 4.07 -10.25 0.16
CA GLU A 61 4.61 -9.62 -1.01
C GLU A 61 4.58 -8.10 -0.86
N LEU A 62 5.73 -7.46 -1.03
CA LEU A 62 5.84 -6.01 -1.14
C LEU A 62 5.93 -5.61 -2.60
N TYR A 63 4.98 -4.77 -2.99
CA TYR A 63 4.88 -4.28 -4.36
C TYR A 63 4.49 -2.81 -4.35
N ARG A 64 4.73 -2.15 -5.48
CA ARG A 64 4.45 -0.73 -5.67
C ARG A 64 3.27 -0.61 -6.63
N LYS A 65 2.21 0.08 -6.23
CA LYS A 65 1.14 0.48 -7.14
C LYS A 65 1.61 1.75 -7.88
N PRO A 66 1.19 1.98 -9.14
CA PRO A 66 1.40 3.26 -9.77
C PRO A 66 0.75 4.35 -8.90
N PRO A 67 1.34 5.56 -8.85
CA PRO A 67 0.69 6.68 -8.17
C PRO A 67 -0.69 6.88 -8.79
N VAL A 68 -1.72 6.93 -7.96
CA VAL A 68 -3.06 7.32 -8.40
C VAL A 68 -2.95 8.80 -8.77
N ASP A 69 -3.10 9.13 -10.06
CA ASP A 69 -3.28 10.53 -10.45
C ASP A 69 -4.63 10.98 -9.88
N PRO A 70 -4.67 11.98 -8.98
CA PRO A 70 -5.93 12.49 -8.45
C PRO A 70 -6.87 13.04 -9.54
N ARG A 71 -6.36 13.31 -10.75
CA ARG A 71 -7.17 13.72 -11.92
C ARG A 71 -7.85 12.56 -12.66
N GLY A 72 -7.41 11.32 -12.46
CA GLY A 72 -7.97 10.14 -13.12
C GLY A 72 -9.17 9.51 -12.40
N ALA A 73 -9.48 9.92 -11.17
CA ALA A 73 -10.55 9.35 -10.36
C ALA A 73 -11.93 10.04 -10.54
N GLN A 74 -12.01 11.11 -11.36
CA GLN A 74 -13.22 11.95 -11.47
C GLN A 74 -14.07 11.72 -12.75
N SER A 75 -13.76 10.73 -13.61
CA SER A 75 -14.38 10.66 -14.94
C SER A 75 -15.48 9.60 -15.14
N SER A 76 -16.16 9.11 -14.11
CA SER A 76 -17.18 8.05 -14.30
C SER A 76 -18.58 8.39 -13.80
N ASN A 77 -18.95 9.67 -13.65
CA ASN A 77 -20.29 10.03 -13.21
C ASN A 77 -20.88 11.21 -13.99
N THR A 78 -20.93 11.11 -15.33
CA THR A 78 -21.69 12.04 -16.17
C THR A 78 -22.39 11.28 -17.30
N ASP A 79 -23.28 10.33 -16.98
CA ASP A 79 -24.20 9.75 -17.97
C ASP A 79 -25.46 9.19 -17.29
N ARG A 80 -26.36 10.09 -16.85
CA ARG A 80 -27.81 9.86 -16.92
C ARG A 80 -28.61 11.13 -16.64
N GLY A 81 -29.33 11.60 -17.66
CA GLY A 81 -30.52 12.42 -17.48
C GLY A 81 -30.51 13.75 -18.20
N SER A 82 -31.06 13.78 -19.42
CA SER A 82 -32.14 14.70 -19.85
C SER A 82 -32.10 14.92 -21.37
N ALA A 83 -32.95 14.21 -22.09
CA ALA A 83 -33.83 14.72 -23.16
C ALA A 83 -34.80 13.61 -23.55
#